data_AF-A0A1Y5FGN2-F1
#
_entry.id   AF-A0A1Y5FGN2-F1
#
_cell.length_a   1.000
_cell.length_b   1.000
_cell.length_c   1.000
_cell.angle_alpha   90.00
_cell.angle_beta   90.00
_cell.angle_gamma   90.00
#
_symmetry.space_group_name_H-M   'P 1'
#
loop_
_entity.id
_entity.type
_entity.pdbx_description
1 polymer ?
#
loop_
_entity_poly.entity_id
_entity_poly.type
_entity_poly.pdbx_seq_one_letter_code
_entity_poly.pdbx_strand_id
1 'polypeptide(L)'
;MRKILKTPFFVLVLLLLLPLSSCNQNLLGAGYAVKNLFATPFKAISNGISNFQYNSIAEKDDNKKSYNTNECWVKRKAPLDNLSDIEKITDAVRGNVCSCVPWGSCTTAECPCSRMCPDNFDIFKRPERKSLGELSFKENSLPFRNGGGGSSVTTTQGFCWGHASVTSKFNRLAFFKENETPKHSLKSKDEKEYGKALDYYKEIVDKIIDNEPVNIPGYKNLNDFASEPGIQEYIADQVAHSWADRAMTFNGIDVALKSNPRSKKENQKFFKDIVKKVDQNQQPQIVFTGKDSKFMTHAVLVSHYEKQSDGSTKLCIRDNNYSRTRGPKVKCRENMTINADGSVRYSAWGDLGGLNVAHNENPDSLTQFKNLKERCNKEKGCSK
;
A
#
# COMPACT_ATOMS: atom_id res chain seq x y z
N MET A 1 17.97 30.34 -29.27
CA MET A 1 16.50 30.51 -29.18
C MET A 1 15.80 29.32 -29.81
N ARG A 2 14.86 28.72 -29.07
CA ARG A 2 13.78 27.77 -29.48
C ARG A 2 14.17 26.39 -30.06
N LYS A 3 14.54 25.46 -29.16
CA LYS A 3 14.31 24.00 -29.28
C LYS A 3 13.17 23.55 -28.33
N ILE A 4 12.05 24.26 -28.38
CA ILE A 4 10.84 23.92 -27.62
C ILE A 4 9.73 23.91 -28.67
N LEU A 5 9.21 22.72 -29.03
CA LEU A 5 7.88 22.44 -29.65
C LEU A 5 7.80 21.20 -30.57
N LYS A 6 8.76 20.26 -30.62
CA LYS A 6 8.54 19.00 -31.37
C LYS A 6 7.91 17.85 -30.55
N THR A 7 7.98 17.92 -29.23
CA THR A 7 7.43 16.90 -28.31
C THR A 7 5.89 16.84 -28.25
N PRO A 8 5.13 17.97 -28.23
CA PRO A 8 3.67 17.88 -28.09
C PRO A 8 2.99 17.30 -29.35
N PHE A 9 3.55 17.53 -30.55
CA PHE A 9 2.97 17.01 -31.79
C PHE A 9 3.13 15.49 -31.90
N PHE A 10 4.28 14.93 -31.53
CA PHE A 10 4.50 13.48 -31.58
C PHE A 10 3.63 12.73 -30.57
N VAL A 11 3.44 13.30 -29.36
CA VAL A 11 2.53 12.74 -28.35
C VAL A 11 1.07 12.83 -28.80
N LEU A 12 0.67 13.95 -29.43
CA LEU A 12 -0.68 14.11 -30.00
C LEU A 12 -0.95 13.09 -31.11
N VAL A 13 0.00 12.89 -32.04
CA VAL A 13 -0.11 11.91 -33.12
C VAL A 13 -0.16 10.48 -32.57
N LEU A 14 0.65 10.15 -31.56
CA LEU A 14 0.59 8.84 -30.91
C LEU A 14 -0.76 8.61 -30.22
N LEU A 15 -1.30 9.63 -29.52
CA LEU A 15 -2.62 9.57 -28.88
C LEU A 15 -3.76 9.44 -29.90
N LEU A 16 -3.64 10.04 -31.07
CA LEU A 16 -4.63 9.96 -32.16
C LEU A 16 -4.60 8.62 -32.91
N LEU A 17 -3.50 7.86 -32.85
CA LEU A 17 -3.38 6.55 -33.48
C LEU A 17 -3.84 5.38 -32.59
N LEU A 18 -3.85 5.55 -31.27
CA LEU A 18 -4.33 4.54 -30.31
C LEU A 18 -5.81 4.11 -30.45
N PRO A 19 -6.79 4.97 -30.85
CA PRO A 19 -8.18 4.56 -30.98
C PRO A 19 -8.49 3.74 -32.24
N LEU A 20 -7.60 3.72 -33.25
CA LEU A 20 -7.82 3.00 -34.52
C LEU A 20 -7.62 1.47 -34.44
N SER A 21 -7.33 0.93 -33.25
CA SER A 21 -7.05 -0.50 -33.01
C SER A 21 -7.90 -1.08 -31.85
N SER A 22 -9.11 -0.56 -31.64
CA SER A 22 -9.80 -0.58 -30.34
C SER A 22 -10.20 -1.96 -29.79
N CYS A 23 -9.47 -2.38 -28.75
CA CYS A 23 -10.04 -3.08 -27.60
C CYS A 23 -10.42 -2.04 -26.51
N ASN A 24 -11.36 -2.35 -25.60
CA ASN A 24 -11.83 -1.48 -24.50
C ASN A 24 -10.67 -0.83 -23.69
N GLN A 25 -9.54 -1.52 -23.60
CA GLN A 25 -8.36 -1.07 -22.89
C GLN A 25 -7.60 0.10 -23.52
N ASN A 26 -7.52 0.19 -24.85
CA ASN A 26 -6.86 1.32 -25.52
C ASN A 26 -7.65 2.61 -25.24
N LEU A 27 -8.97 2.50 -25.11
CA LEU A 27 -9.84 3.62 -24.73
C LEU A 27 -9.58 4.05 -23.28
N LEU A 28 -9.48 3.10 -22.34
CA LEU A 28 -9.16 3.40 -20.94
C LEU A 28 -7.79 4.09 -20.82
N GLY A 29 -6.76 3.51 -21.42
CA GLY A 29 -5.40 4.06 -21.42
C GLY A 29 -5.32 5.45 -22.04
N ALA A 30 -5.95 5.65 -23.21
CA ALA A 30 -6.00 6.96 -23.87
C ALA A 30 -6.76 8.00 -23.03
N GLY A 31 -7.91 7.63 -22.46
CA GLY A 31 -8.69 8.51 -21.58
C GLY A 31 -7.88 9.00 -20.38
N TYR A 32 -7.17 8.09 -19.71
CA TYR A 32 -6.28 8.46 -18.61
C TYR A 32 -5.03 9.22 -19.04
N ALA A 33 -4.45 8.92 -20.21
CA ALA A 33 -3.33 9.68 -20.75
C ALA A 33 -3.71 11.14 -21.02
N VAL A 34 -4.88 11.37 -21.63
CA VAL A 34 -5.45 12.71 -21.85
C VAL A 34 -5.71 13.40 -20.51
N LYS A 35 -6.42 12.73 -19.59
CA LYS A 35 -6.68 13.25 -18.23
C LYS A 35 -5.38 13.66 -17.53
N ASN A 36 -4.35 12.81 -17.58
CA ASN A 36 -3.07 13.05 -16.94
C ASN A 36 -2.29 14.18 -17.61
N LEU A 37 -2.33 14.30 -18.94
CA LEU A 37 -1.71 15.41 -19.67
C LEU A 37 -2.26 16.76 -19.19
N PHE A 38 -3.59 16.89 -19.12
CA PHE A 38 -4.24 18.12 -18.64
C PHE A 38 -4.03 18.36 -17.14
N ALA A 39 -4.01 17.31 -16.32
CA ALA A 39 -3.81 17.41 -14.88
C ALA A 39 -2.33 17.61 -14.48
N THR A 40 -1.36 17.42 -15.39
CA THR A 40 0.08 17.39 -15.06
C THR A 40 0.56 18.63 -14.30
N PRO A 41 0.23 19.88 -14.71
CA PRO A 41 0.70 21.08 -14.00
C PRO A 41 0.19 21.11 -12.55
N PHE A 42 -1.08 20.80 -12.34
CA PHE A 42 -1.70 20.77 -11.01
C PHE A 42 -1.14 19.62 -10.16
N LYS A 43 -0.95 18.43 -10.74
CA LYS A 43 -0.32 17.27 -10.08
C LYS A 43 1.11 17.56 -9.66
N ALA A 44 1.90 18.29 -10.46
CA ALA A 44 3.27 18.64 -10.10
C ALA A 44 3.34 19.53 -8.85
N ILE A 45 2.50 20.56 -8.77
CA ILE A 45 2.41 21.46 -7.61
C ILE A 45 1.90 20.69 -6.38
N SER A 46 0.81 19.92 -6.53
CA SER A 46 0.24 19.17 -5.41
C SER A 46 1.19 18.10 -4.88
N ASN A 47 1.95 17.43 -5.75
CA ASN A 47 2.97 16.46 -5.36
C ASN A 47 4.12 17.13 -4.60
N GLY A 48 4.53 18.34 -4.99
CA GLY A 48 5.55 19.10 -4.25
C GLY A 48 5.12 19.37 -2.80
N ILE A 49 3.90 19.89 -2.62
CA ILE A 49 3.31 20.15 -1.30
C ILE A 49 3.14 18.84 -0.51
N SER A 50 2.63 17.79 -1.16
CA SER A 50 2.41 16.49 -0.53
C SER A 50 3.71 15.85 -0.07
N ASN A 51 4.79 15.95 -0.86
CA ASN A 51 6.10 15.44 -0.48
C ASN A 51 6.69 16.19 0.72
N PHE A 52 6.52 17.52 0.77
CA PHE A 52 6.94 18.30 1.93
C PHE A 52 6.19 17.88 3.21
N GLN A 53 4.87 17.73 3.14
CA GLN A 53 4.05 17.26 4.26
C GLN A 53 4.40 15.82 4.65
N TYR A 54 4.60 14.94 3.67
CA TYR A 54 5.05 13.57 3.89
C TYR A 54 6.38 13.54 4.65
N ASN A 55 7.37 14.32 4.20
CA ASN A 55 8.69 14.36 4.82
C ASN A 55 8.62 14.87 6.26
N SER A 56 7.80 15.89 6.54
CA SER A 56 7.59 16.39 7.90
C SER A 56 7.03 15.29 8.84
N ILE A 57 6.13 14.44 8.35
CA ILE A 57 5.60 13.31 9.13
C ILE A 57 6.65 12.20 9.27
N ALA A 58 7.38 11.90 8.19
CA ALA A 58 8.44 10.90 8.18
C ALA A 58 9.60 11.25 9.14
N GLU A 59 9.94 12.54 9.27
CA GLU A 59 10.96 13.03 10.22
C GLU A 59 10.51 12.89 11.68
N LYS A 60 9.21 12.98 11.98
CA LYS A 60 8.68 12.69 13.32
C LYS A 60 8.84 11.22 13.71
N ASP A 61 8.85 10.31 12.73
CA ASP A 61 9.17 8.89 12.98
C ASP A 61 10.66 8.70 13.26
N ASP A 62 11.55 9.36 12.50
CA ASP A 62 13.01 9.25 12.72
C ASP A 62 13.44 9.82 14.07
N ASN A 63 12.77 10.87 14.54
CA ASN A 63 13.06 11.53 15.82
C ASN A 63 12.34 10.87 17.02
N LYS A 64 11.70 9.71 16.84
CA LYS A 64 11.26 8.90 17.98
C LYS A 64 12.49 8.45 18.76
N LYS A 65 12.86 9.19 19.82
CA LYS A 65 13.47 8.56 21.00
C LYS A 65 12.53 7.41 21.36
N SER A 66 13.03 6.17 21.30
CA SER A 66 12.33 4.95 21.73
C SER A 66 11.48 5.25 22.96
N TYR A 67 10.19 5.55 22.76
CA TYR A 67 9.28 5.77 23.87
C TYR A 67 9.17 4.43 24.54
N ASN A 68 9.73 4.34 25.74
CA ASN A 68 9.76 3.14 26.54
C ASN A 68 8.35 2.53 26.53
N THR A 69 8.22 1.33 25.99
CA THR A 69 6.94 0.66 25.72
C THR A 69 6.14 0.38 26.99
N ASN A 70 6.72 0.61 28.16
CA ASN A 70 6.16 0.24 29.46
C ASN A 70 5.44 1.37 30.20
N GLU A 71 5.43 2.61 29.70
CA GLU A 71 4.74 3.70 30.41
C GLU A 71 3.28 3.87 29.96
N CYS A 72 2.39 3.06 30.53
CA CYS A 72 0.97 3.41 30.63
C CYS A 72 0.79 4.37 31.82
N TRP A 73 0.70 5.66 31.51
CA TRP A 73 0.44 6.71 32.49
C TRP A 73 -1.00 6.63 33.00
N VAL A 74 -1.20 5.89 34.08
CA VAL A 74 -2.26 6.21 35.03
C VAL A 74 -1.58 6.96 36.18
N LYS A 75 -1.91 8.25 36.37
CA LYS A 75 -1.49 9.02 37.55
C LYS A 75 -1.87 8.21 38.81
N ARG A 76 -0.88 7.63 39.48
CA ARG A 76 -1.06 7.04 40.80
C ARG A 76 -1.51 8.13 41.76
N LYS A 77 -2.55 7.88 42.57
CA LYS A 77 -2.48 8.31 43.98
C LYS A 77 -1.31 7.51 44.56
N ALA A 78 -0.31 8.19 45.10
CA ALA A 78 0.95 7.59 45.53
C ALA A 78 0.73 6.28 46.33
N PRO A 79 1.34 5.16 45.94
CA PRO A 79 1.32 3.96 46.74
C PRO A 79 2.33 4.11 47.89
N LEU A 80 1.97 3.60 49.06
CA LEU A 80 2.87 3.42 50.20
C LEU A 80 4.15 2.68 49.78
N ASP A 81 5.28 3.11 50.32
CA ASP A 81 6.66 2.92 49.85
C ASP A 81 7.23 1.47 49.71
N ASN A 82 6.43 0.40 49.69
CA ASN A 82 6.94 -0.98 49.79
C ASN A 82 6.36 -2.02 48.78
N LEU A 83 5.93 -1.64 47.57
CA LEU A 83 5.22 -2.56 46.67
C LEU A 83 5.74 -2.63 45.22
N SER A 84 7.06 -2.77 45.03
CA SER A 84 7.66 -2.97 43.69
C SER A 84 7.21 -4.25 42.97
N ASP A 85 6.79 -5.28 43.71
CA ASP A 85 6.36 -6.56 43.13
C ASP A 85 4.89 -6.54 42.65
N ILE A 86 4.04 -5.70 43.24
CA ILE A 86 2.67 -5.49 42.76
C ILE A 86 2.68 -4.71 41.44
N GLU A 87 3.62 -3.80 41.24
CA GLU A 87 3.77 -3.04 39.99
C GLU A 87 3.98 -3.97 38.79
N LYS A 88 4.89 -4.94 38.89
CA LYS A 88 5.13 -5.95 37.84
C LYS A 88 3.92 -6.82 37.55
N ILE A 89 3.17 -7.22 38.59
CA ILE A 89 1.94 -8.03 38.44
C ILE A 89 0.84 -7.18 37.80
N THR A 90 0.70 -5.92 38.21
CA THR A 90 -0.33 -5.01 37.68
C THR A 90 -0.06 -4.67 36.22
N ASP A 91 1.21 -4.50 35.83
CA ASP A 91 1.60 -4.25 34.44
C ASP A 91 1.41 -5.50 33.56
N ALA A 92 1.72 -6.69 34.08
CA ALA A 92 1.42 -7.95 33.41
C ALA A 92 -0.09 -8.18 33.23
N VAL A 93 -0.90 -7.84 34.24
CA VAL A 93 -2.38 -7.91 34.15
C VAL A 93 -2.90 -6.86 33.17
N ARG A 94 -2.41 -5.62 33.16
CA ARG A 94 -2.83 -4.58 32.21
C ARG A 94 -2.48 -4.90 30.76
N GLY A 95 -1.30 -5.46 30.51
CA GLY A 95 -0.91 -5.97 29.19
C GLY A 95 -1.83 -7.10 28.69
N ASN A 96 -2.50 -7.81 29.60
CA ASN A 96 -3.51 -8.81 29.27
C ASN A 96 -4.94 -8.24 29.18
N VAL A 97 -5.19 -7.00 29.61
CA VAL A 97 -6.53 -6.38 29.63
C VAL A 97 -6.78 -5.56 28.36
N CYS A 98 -5.82 -4.75 27.90
CA CYS A 98 -5.99 -3.95 26.68
C CYS A 98 -4.67 -3.67 25.94
N SER A 99 -4.75 -3.36 24.64
CA SER A 99 -3.60 -3.08 23.79
C SER A 99 -3.40 -1.57 23.59
N CYS A 100 -2.33 -0.99 24.15
CA CYS A 100 -1.98 0.43 24.05
C CYS A 100 -1.07 0.69 22.83
N VAL A 101 -1.59 0.38 21.65
CA VAL A 101 -0.92 0.55 20.35
C VAL A 101 -1.89 1.23 19.38
N PRO A 102 -1.45 1.64 18.18
CA PRO A 102 -2.36 2.19 17.17
C PRO A 102 -3.54 1.24 16.91
N TRP A 103 -4.77 1.78 16.95
CA TRP A 103 -6.01 0.99 16.82
C TRP A 103 -6.25 -0.08 17.89
N GLY A 104 -5.45 -0.11 18.95
CA GLY A 104 -5.57 -1.09 20.03
C GLY A 104 -6.86 -0.93 20.84
N SER A 105 -7.11 -1.82 21.80
CA SER A 105 -8.38 -1.91 22.52
C SER A 105 -8.51 -0.97 23.73
N CYS A 106 -7.43 -0.33 24.18
CA CYS A 106 -7.48 0.54 25.36
C CYS A 106 -8.37 1.78 25.14
N THR A 107 -8.85 2.33 26.26
CA THR A 107 -9.54 3.63 26.32
C THR A 107 -8.54 4.77 26.52
N THR A 108 -8.99 6.02 26.37
CA THR A 108 -8.16 7.22 26.63
C THR A 108 -7.81 7.41 28.11
N ALA A 109 -8.47 6.71 29.02
CA ALA A 109 -8.12 6.69 30.44
C ALA A 109 -6.89 5.80 30.72
N GLU A 110 -6.64 4.81 29.87
CA GLU A 110 -5.59 3.80 30.05
C GLU A 110 -4.38 4.06 29.15
N CYS A 111 -4.61 4.63 27.96
CA CYS A 111 -3.60 4.85 26.95
C CYS A 111 -3.71 6.27 26.37
N PRO A 112 -2.61 7.03 26.26
CA PRO A 112 -2.66 8.37 25.69
C PRO A 112 -3.00 8.32 24.19
N CYS A 113 -3.71 9.34 23.72
CA CYS A 113 -4.08 9.50 22.31
C CYS A 113 -2.87 9.49 21.37
N SER A 114 -1.70 9.97 21.80
CA SER A 114 -0.47 9.92 21.02
C SER A 114 0.04 8.50 20.73
N ARG A 115 -0.37 7.50 21.53
CA ARG A 115 -0.05 6.08 21.30
C ARG A 115 -1.14 5.38 20.48
N MET A 116 -2.42 5.64 20.76
CA MET A 116 -3.53 4.99 20.05
C MET A 116 -3.79 5.58 18.66
N CYS A 117 -3.55 6.88 18.51
CA CYS A 117 -3.72 7.64 17.28
C CYS A 117 -2.45 8.48 17.06
N PRO A 118 -1.31 7.88 16.69
CA PRO A 118 -0.05 8.62 16.55
C PRO A 118 -0.10 9.67 15.42
N ASP A 119 0.71 10.72 15.55
CA ASP A 119 0.89 11.77 14.52
C ASP A 119 1.99 11.42 13.50
N ASN A 120 2.24 10.13 13.31
CA ASN A 120 3.23 9.59 12.38
C ASN A 120 2.74 8.30 11.70
N PHE A 121 3.58 7.66 10.88
CA PHE A 121 3.13 6.52 10.07
C PHE A 121 2.94 5.22 10.85
N ASP A 122 3.19 5.21 12.16
CA ASP A 122 2.73 4.13 13.03
C ASP A 122 1.20 3.98 13.03
N ILE A 123 0.43 4.96 12.56
CA ILE A 123 -1.02 4.80 12.36
C ILE A 123 -1.37 3.66 11.38
N PHE A 124 -0.44 3.21 10.54
CA PHE A 124 -0.62 2.04 9.67
C PHE A 124 -0.43 0.69 10.39
N LYS A 125 0.09 0.69 11.63
CA LYS A 125 0.19 -0.53 12.44
C LYS A 125 -1.20 -1.07 12.75
N ARG A 126 -1.27 -2.40 12.84
CA ARG A 126 -2.49 -3.14 13.12
C ARG A 126 -2.25 -4.05 14.33
N PRO A 127 -3.06 -3.97 15.40
CA PRO A 127 -2.83 -4.73 16.63
C PRO A 127 -2.88 -6.25 16.42
N GLU A 128 -3.67 -6.72 15.45
CA GLU A 128 -3.79 -8.13 15.09
C GLU A 128 -2.58 -8.70 14.33
N ARG A 129 -1.70 -7.83 13.82
CA ARG A 129 -0.55 -8.23 12.99
C ARG A 129 0.71 -8.37 13.84
N LYS A 130 1.32 -9.56 13.84
CA LYS A 130 2.54 -9.81 14.64
C LYS A 130 3.81 -9.26 13.99
N SER A 131 3.83 -9.20 12.65
CA SER A 131 4.98 -8.68 11.91
C SER A 131 4.58 -8.19 10.51
N LEU A 132 5.36 -7.28 9.93
CA LEU A 132 5.17 -6.85 8.54
C LEU A 132 5.33 -8.00 7.53
N GLY A 133 6.05 -9.07 7.89
CA GLY A 133 6.14 -10.28 7.08
C GLY A 133 4.80 -10.92 6.76
N GLU A 134 3.78 -10.74 7.60
CA GLU A 134 2.44 -11.30 7.37
C GLU A 134 1.74 -10.66 6.16
N LEU A 135 2.16 -9.47 5.72
CA LEU A 135 1.68 -8.84 4.48
C LEU A 135 2.06 -9.62 3.21
N SER A 136 3.00 -10.54 3.34
CA SER A 136 3.35 -11.51 2.30
C SER A 136 2.48 -12.77 2.32
N PHE A 137 1.51 -12.89 3.22
CA PHE A 137 0.63 -14.04 3.27
C PHE A 137 -0.56 -13.91 2.31
N LYS A 138 -1.23 -15.04 2.05
CA LYS A 138 -2.34 -15.10 1.08
C LYS A 138 -3.52 -14.27 1.56
N GLU A 139 -3.78 -14.28 2.87
CA GLU A 139 -4.88 -13.58 3.54
C GLU A 139 -4.85 -12.08 3.31
N ASN A 140 -3.65 -11.49 3.21
CA ASN A 140 -3.47 -10.07 2.90
C ASN A 140 -3.40 -9.80 1.39
N SER A 141 -3.88 -10.74 0.56
CA SER A 141 -3.75 -10.69 -0.90
C SER A 141 -5.06 -10.83 -1.66
N LEU A 142 -5.19 -10.10 -2.77
CA LEU A 142 -6.22 -10.38 -3.76
C LEU A 142 -6.08 -11.83 -4.26
N PRO A 143 -7.19 -12.57 -4.45
CA PRO A 143 -7.17 -13.99 -4.77
C PRO A 143 -6.83 -14.28 -6.24
N PHE A 144 -6.79 -13.25 -7.08
CA PHE A 144 -6.48 -13.37 -8.50
C PHE A 144 -5.10 -12.80 -8.82
N ARG A 145 -4.47 -13.42 -9.83
CA ARG A 145 -3.21 -12.95 -10.40
C ARG A 145 -3.42 -11.73 -11.28
N ASN A 146 -2.31 -11.12 -11.66
CA ASN A 146 -2.30 -10.13 -12.72
C ASN A 146 -3.03 -10.64 -13.97
N GLY A 147 -3.98 -9.84 -14.47
CA GLY A 147 -4.84 -10.19 -15.60
C GLY A 147 -5.91 -11.26 -15.34
N GLY A 148 -6.09 -11.70 -14.09
CA GLY A 148 -7.21 -12.54 -13.67
C GLY A 148 -8.33 -11.74 -13.02
N GLY A 149 -9.28 -12.44 -12.39
CA GLY A 149 -10.31 -11.81 -11.55
C GLY A 149 -11.65 -11.59 -12.24
N GLY A 150 -11.71 -11.72 -13.57
CA GLY A 150 -12.93 -11.55 -14.36
C GLY A 150 -13.18 -10.11 -14.85
N SER A 151 -12.18 -9.22 -14.76
CA SER A 151 -12.26 -7.82 -15.21
C SER A 151 -12.90 -7.66 -16.58
N SER A 152 -13.83 -6.71 -16.69
CA SER A 152 -14.47 -6.28 -17.95
C SER A 152 -13.51 -5.53 -18.88
N VAL A 153 -12.36 -5.08 -18.33
CA VAL A 153 -11.25 -4.48 -19.08
C VAL A 153 -10.23 -5.56 -19.43
N THR A 154 -9.88 -5.68 -20.71
CA THR A 154 -8.79 -6.55 -21.17
C THR A 154 -7.46 -6.19 -20.52
N THR A 155 -6.60 -7.19 -20.32
CA THR A 155 -5.42 -7.07 -19.46
C THR A 155 -4.15 -6.91 -20.30
N THR A 156 -3.29 -5.92 -20.02
CA THR A 156 -1.96 -5.78 -20.66
C THR A 156 -0.82 -5.69 -19.64
N GLN A 157 0.39 -5.55 -20.18
CA GLN A 157 1.57 -5.04 -19.49
C GLN A 157 1.22 -3.83 -18.59
N GLY A 158 1.69 -3.87 -17.34
CA GLY A 158 1.53 -2.80 -16.35
C GLY A 158 0.40 -3.00 -15.33
N PHE A 159 -0.54 -3.91 -15.56
CA PHE A 159 -1.66 -4.21 -14.64
C PHE A 159 -1.20 -4.57 -13.21
N CYS A 160 0.06 -5.05 -13.08
CA CYS A 160 0.75 -5.28 -11.81
C CYS A 160 0.80 -4.03 -10.91
N TRP A 161 0.87 -2.83 -11.51
CA TRP A 161 0.90 -1.57 -10.76
C TRP A 161 -0.47 -1.26 -10.16
N GLY A 162 -1.55 -1.48 -10.92
CA GLY A 162 -2.90 -1.42 -10.39
C GLY A 162 -3.08 -2.38 -9.21
N HIS A 163 -2.61 -3.62 -9.37
CA HIS A 163 -2.77 -4.67 -8.36
C HIS A 163 -2.00 -4.35 -7.08
N ALA A 164 -0.75 -3.89 -7.23
CA ALA A 164 0.08 -3.41 -6.12
C ALA A 164 -0.60 -2.26 -5.37
N SER A 165 -1.08 -1.25 -6.11
CA SER A 165 -1.77 -0.09 -5.54
C SER A 165 -3.02 -0.51 -4.74
N VAL A 166 -3.96 -1.23 -5.39
CA VAL A 166 -5.22 -1.65 -4.76
C VAL A 166 -4.96 -2.52 -3.53
N THR A 167 -4.09 -3.53 -3.65
CA THR A 167 -3.70 -4.37 -2.51
C THR A 167 -3.17 -3.53 -1.33
N SER A 168 -2.28 -2.57 -1.60
CA SER A 168 -1.67 -1.75 -0.54
C SER A 168 -2.72 -0.88 0.16
N LYS A 169 -3.71 -0.37 -0.58
CA LYS A 169 -4.84 0.41 -0.03
C LYS A 169 -5.69 -0.46 0.88
N PHE A 170 -6.10 -1.64 0.44
CA PHE A 170 -6.84 -2.59 1.28
C PHE A 170 -6.06 -2.92 2.57
N ASN A 171 -4.77 -3.23 2.47
CA ASN A 171 -3.97 -3.60 3.64
C ASN A 171 -3.78 -2.47 4.66
N ARG A 172 -4.01 -1.20 4.27
CA ARG A 172 -3.88 -0.01 5.14
C ARG A 172 -5.22 0.58 5.57
N LEU A 173 -6.29 0.39 4.82
CA LEU A 173 -7.56 1.10 4.99
C LEU A 173 -8.74 0.19 5.32
N ALA A 174 -8.67 -1.09 4.97
CA ALA A 174 -9.72 -2.04 5.33
C ALA A 174 -9.56 -2.48 6.80
N PHE A 175 -10.67 -2.45 7.53
CA PHE A 175 -10.80 -3.02 8.86
C PHE A 175 -11.81 -4.16 8.78
N PHE A 176 -11.31 -5.39 8.69
CA PHE A 176 -12.15 -6.59 8.55
C PHE A 176 -12.81 -6.94 9.88
N LYS A 177 -14.13 -7.17 9.85
CA LYS A 177 -14.98 -7.42 11.03
C LYS A 177 -15.73 -8.74 10.84
N GLU A 178 -15.02 -9.85 11.00
CA GLU A 178 -15.51 -11.22 10.76
C GLU A 178 -16.83 -11.50 11.50
N ASN A 179 -16.95 -11.03 12.75
CA ASN A 179 -18.11 -11.26 13.60
C ASN A 179 -19.21 -10.19 13.48
N GLU A 180 -19.03 -9.18 12.63
CA GLU A 180 -20.03 -8.13 12.42
C GLU A 180 -20.99 -8.56 11.31
N THR A 181 -22.29 -8.62 11.63
CA THR A 181 -23.32 -8.97 10.65
C THR A 181 -23.43 -7.87 9.59
N PRO A 182 -23.27 -8.19 8.30
CA PRO A 182 -23.36 -7.19 7.25
C PRO A 182 -24.81 -6.74 7.06
N LYS A 183 -24.98 -5.47 6.65
CA LYS A 183 -26.30 -4.89 6.38
C LYS A 183 -27.06 -5.64 5.27
N HIS A 184 -26.32 -6.14 4.29
CA HIS A 184 -26.82 -6.88 3.14
C HIS A 184 -25.97 -8.13 2.94
N SER A 185 -26.58 -9.22 2.45
CA SER A 185 -25.91 -10.52 2.37
C SER A 185 -25.60 -10.94 0.93
N LEU A 186 -24.31 -11.05 0.59
CA LEU A 186 -23.83 -11.66 -0.66
C LEU A 186 -24.11 -13.17 -0.73
N LYS A 187 -24.58 -13.78 0.38
CA LYS A 187 -25.00 -15.19 0.43
C LYS A 187 -26.52 -15.34 0.25
N SER A 188 -27.25 -14.24 0.04
CA SER A 188 -28.70 -14.30 -0.19
C SER A 188 -29.01 -15.02 -1.50
N LYS A 189 -30.04 -15.86 -1.49
CA LYS A 189 -30.60 -16.48 -2.70
C LYS A 189 -31.61 -15.55 -3.41
N ASP A 190 -32.08 -14.51 -2.74
CA ASP A 190 -32.90 -13.48 -3.36
C ASP A 190 -32.00 -12.55 -4.18
N GLU A 191 -32.21 -12.53 -5.50
CA GLU A 191 -31.42 -11.73 -6.45
C GLU A 191 -31.45 -10.24 -6.11
N LYS A 192 -32.57 -9.71 -5.61
CA LYS A 192 -32.68 -8.30 -5.24
C LYS A 192 -31.81 -7.97 -4.03
N GLU A 193 -31.83 -8.82 -3.02
CA GLU A 193 -30.98 -8.66 -1.84
C GLU A 193 -29.50 -8.87 -2.18
N TYR A 194 -29.19 -9.85 -3.02
CA TYR A 194 -27.83 -10.04 -3.53
C TYR A 194 -27.31 -8.80 -4.28
N GLY A 195 -28.14 -8.21 -5.16
CA GLY A 195 -27.80 -6.98 -5.87
C GLY A 195 -27.52 -5.80 -4.94
N LYS A 196 -28.36 -5.60 -3.92
CA LYS A 196 -28.12 -4.58 -2.87
C LYS A 196 -26.84 -4.85 -2.09
N ALA A 197 -26.54 -6.10 -1.78
CA ALA A 197 -25.30 -6.49 -1.12
C ALA A 197 -24.09 -6.17 -1.98
N LEU A 198 -24.15 -6.50 -3.27
CA LEU A 198 -23.09 -6.22 -4.23
C LEU A 198 -22.83 -4.72 -4.32
N ASP A 199 -23.86 -3.90 -4.49
CA ASP A 199 -23.71 -2.44 -4.57
C ASP A 199 -23.14 -1.84 -3.28
N TYR A 200 -23.63 -2.29 -2.12
CA TYR A 200 -23.11 -1.88 -0.82
C TYR A 200 -21.61 -2.17 -0.68
N TYR A 201 -21.15 -3.35 -1.08
CA TYR A 201 -19.74 -3.70 -1.00
C TYR A 201 -18.90 -3.03 -2.10
N LYS A 202 -19.46 -2.73 -3.28
CA LYS A 202 -18.78 -1.90 -4.29
C LYS A 202 -18.50 -0.49 -3.77
N GLU A 203 -19.45 0.14 -3.10
CA GLU A 203 -19.22 1.44 -2.44
C GLU A 203 -18.10 1.38 -1.38
N ILE A 204 -18.00 0.26 -0.65
CA ILE A 204 -16.89 0.02 0.29
C ILE A 204 -15.56 -0.07 -0.45
N VAL A 205 -15.51 -0.79 -1.59
CA VAL A 205 -14.31 -0.84 -2.44
C VAL A 205 -13.94 0.56 -2.90
N ASP A 206 -14.88 1.34 -3.42
CA ASP A 206 -14.62 2.70 -3.93
C ASP A 206 -14.02 3.61 -2.87
N LYS A 207 -14.56 3.60 -1.65
CA LYS A 207 -13.98 4.35 -0.52
C LYS A 207 -12.52 3.98 -0.28
N ILE A 208 -12.16 2.69 -0.32
CA ILE A 208 -10.77 2.25 -0.17
C ILE A 208 -9.91 2.74 -1.34
N ILE A 209 -10.43 2.66 -2.57
CA ILE A 209 -9.74 3.18 -3.76
C ILE A 209 -9.52 4.69 -3.63
N ASP A 210 -10.44 5.42 -3.02
CA ASP A 210 -10.36 6.86 -2.76
C ASP A 210 -9.59 7.23 -1.47
N ASN A 211 -8.82 6.27 -0.94
CA ASN A 211 -7.98 6.42 0.24
C ASN A 211 -8.74 6.65 1.56
N GLU A 212 -10.00 6.23 1.66
CA GLU A 212 -10.81 6.30 2.88
C GLU A 212 -10.78 4.98 3.68
N PRO A 213 -10.61 5.04 5.01
CA PRO A 213 -10.63 3.85 5.85
C PRO A 213 -12.05 3.39 6.17
N VAL A 214 -12.36 2.12 5.92
CA VAL A 214 -13.71 1.54 6.09
C VAL A 214 -13.71 0.26 6.89
N ASN A 215 -14.83 -0.06 7.53
CA ASN A 215 -15.08 -1.39 8.08
C ASN A 215 -15.64 -2.30 6.98
N ILE A 216 -15.22 -3.57 6.98
CA ILE A 216 -15.74 -4.59 6.08
C ILE A 216 -16.38 -5.69 6.94
N PRO A 217 -17.72 -5.67 7.12
CA PRO A 217 -18.41 -6.64 7.96
C PRO A 217 -18.52 -8.00 7.28
N GLY A 218 -18.45 -9.06 8.08
CA GLY A 218 -18.68 -10.45 7.67
C GLY A 218 -17.49 -11.15 7.01
N TYR A 219 -16.34 -10.48 6.88
CA TYR A 219 -15.13 -11.04 6.26
C TYR A 219 -13.94 -10.99 7.21
N LYS A 220 -13.07 -11.98 7.07
CA LYS A 220 -11.87 -12.08 7.92
C LYS A 220 -10.68 -11.27 7.40
N ASN A 221 -10.52 -11.20 6.08
CA ASN A 221 -9.35 -10.60 5.45
C ASN A 221 -9.61 -10.28 3.97
N LEU A 222 -8.62 -9.69 3.31
CA LEU A 222 -8.71 -9.27 1.91
C LEU A 222 -8.94 -10.45 0.97
N ASN A 223 -8.30 -11.60 1.20
CA ASN A 223 -8.45 -12.74 0.32
C ASN A 223 -9.88 -13.27 0.33
N ASP A 224 -10.45 -13.39 1.52
CA ASP A 224 -11.82 -13.84 1.77
C ASP A 224 -12.83 -12.89 1.11
N PHE A 225 -12.74 -11.58 1.40
CA PHE A 225 -13.61 -10.56 0.82
C PHE A 225 -13.52 -10.48 -0.71
N ALA A 226 -12.30 -10.42 -1.25
CA ALA A 226 -12.11 -10.28 -2.68
C ALA A 226 -12.32 -11.59 -3.45
N SER A 227 -12.63 -12.70 -2.78
CA SER A 227 -12.96 -13.99 -3.41
C SER A 227 -14.44 -14.13 -3.77
N GLU A 228 -15.30 -13.24 -3.29
CA GLU A 228 -16.73 -13.27 -3.62
C GLU A 228 -16.97 -12.97 -5.10
N PRO A 229 -17.72 -13.84 -5.83
CA PRO A 229 -18.09 -13.59 -7.23
C PRO A 229 -18.78 -12.22 -7.38
N GLY A 230 -18.36 -11.39 -8.33
CA GLY A 230 -18.85 -10.02 -8.49
C GLY A 230 -18.02 -8.96 -7.73
N ILE A 231 -17.63 -9.21 -6.48
CA ILE A 231 -16.66 -8.33 -5.79
C ILE A 231 -15.27 -8.52 -6.38
N GLN A 232 -14.87 -9.77 -6.65
CA GLN A 232 -13.60 -10.07 -7.30
C GLN A 232 -13.48 -9.35 -8.65
N GLU A 233 -14.53 -9.42 -9.46
CA GLU A 233 -14.61 -8.79 -10.78
C GLU A 233 -14.51 -7.27 -10.66
N TYR A 234 -15.29 -6.68 -9.74
CA TYR A 234 -15.26 -5.24 -9.53
C TYR A 234 -13.90 -4.73 -9.04
N ILE A 235 -13.25 -5.45 -8.12
CA ILE A 235 -11.88 -5.12 -7.69
C ILE A 235 -10.90 -5.26 -8.86
N ALA A 236 -11.07 -6.26 -9.73
CA ALA A 236 -10.24 -6.42 -10.92
C ALA A 236 -10.41 -5.23 -11.90
N ASP A 237 -11.63 -4.70 -12.05
CA ASP A 237 -11.88 -3.46 -12.80
C ASP A 237 -11.19 -2.25 -12.14
N GLN A 238 -11.28 -2.13 -10.81
CA GLN A 238 -10.59 -1.07 -10.06
C GLN A 238 -9.06 -1.18 -10.18
N VAL A 239 -8.52 -2.39 -10.27
CA VAL A 239 -7.12 -2.62 -10.58
C VAL A 239 -6.77 -2.09 -11.98
N ALA A 240 -7.61 -2.34 -12.98
CA ALA A 240 -7.41 -1.84 -14.35
C ALA A 240 -7.39 -0.30 -14.39
N HIS A 241 -8.36 0.35 -13.74
CA HIS A 241 -8.44 1.81 -13.66
C HIS A 241 -7.25 2.40 -12.88
N SER A 242 -6.88 1.77 -11.76
CA SER A 242 -5.72 2.15 -10.95
C SER A 242 -4.42 2.06 -11.74
N TRP A 243 -4.27 1.06 -12.62
CA TRP A 243 -3.15 0.97 -13.55
C TRP A 243 -3.16 2.13 -14.55
N ALA A 244 -4.28 2.36 -15.24
CA ALA A 244 -4.37 3.36 -16.29
C ALA A 244 -4.03 4.76 -15.77
N ASP A 245 -4.53 5.12 -14.59
CA ASP A 245 -4.23 6.41 -13.93
C ASP A 245 -2.73 6.61 -13.65
N ARG A 246 -2.00 5.52 -13.38
CA ARG A 246 -0.60 5.57 -12.94
C ARG A 246 0.40 5.38 -14.07
N ALA A 247 0.18 4.37 -14.90
CA ALA A 247 1.05 4.04 -16.02
C ALA A 247 1.06 5.12 -17.09
N MET A 248 -0.09 5.77 -17.33
CA MET A 248 -0.25 6.83 -18.33
C MET A 248 0.14 8.21 -17.78
N THR A 249 1.22 8.27 -17.00
CA THR A 249 1.82 9.51 -16.47
C THR A 249 3.22 9.69 -17.03
N PHE A 250 3.74 10.93 -17.02
CA PHE A 250 5.13 11.18 -17.39
C PHE A 250 6.12 10.35 -16.56
N ASN A 251 5.84 10.11 -15.27
CA ASN A 251 6.68 9.27 -14.42
C ASN A 251 6.61 7.79 -14.80
N GLY A 252 5.41 7.27 -15.12
CA GLY A 252 5.25 5.90 -15.60
C GLY A 252 6.00 5.67 -16.91
N ILE A 253 5.90 6.62 -17.84
CA ILE A 253 6.60 6.59 -19.13
C ILE A 253 8.12 6.72 -18.94
N ASP A 254 8.58 7.64 -18.08
CA ASP A 254 10.01 7.83 -17.80
C ASP A 254 10.65 6.55 -17.24
N VAL A 255 9.96 5.83 -16.35
CA VAL A 255 10.43 4.53 -15.86
C VAL A 255 10.48 3.50 -17.00
N ALA A 256 9.44 3.41 -17.83
CA ALA A 256 9.39 2.46 -18.93
C ALA A 256 10.50 2.67 -19.99
N LEU A 257 10.97 3.92 -20.14
CA LEU A 257 12.05 4.28 -21.06
C LEU A 257 13.47 4.05 -20.48
N LYS A 258 13.59 3.99 -19.14
CA LYS A 258 14.85 3.71 -18.45
C LYS A 258 15.10 2.20 -18.43
N SER A 259 16.05 1.73 -19.23
CA SER A 259 16.49 0.32 -19.30
C SER A 259 17.88 0.09 -18.70
N ASN A 260 18.63 1.17 -18.46
CA ASN A 260 19.97 1.09 -17.89
C ASN A 260 19.90 1.04 -16.36
N PRO A 261 20.73 0.19 -15.72
CA PRO A 261 20.89 0.19 -14.27
C PRO A 261 21.34 1.57 -13.76
N ARG A 262 20.89 1.93 -12.56
CA ARG A 262 21.38 3.12 -11.85
C ARG A 262 22.78 2.91 -11.30
N SER A 263 23.42 3.99 -10.88
CA SER A 263 24.69 3.90 -10.18
C SER A 263 24.53 3.17 -8.83
N LYS A 264 25.60 2.54 -8.37
CA LYS A 264 25.66 1.86 -7.05
C LYS A 264 25.16 2.75 -5.91
N LYS A 265 25.58 4.02 -5.90
CA LYS A 265 25.19 5.01 -4.87
C LYS A 265 23.67 5.27 -4.88
N GLU A 266 23.08 5.39 -6.07
CA GLU A 266 21.63 5.60 -6.21
C GLU A 266 20.83 4.37 -5.79
N ASN A 267 21.28 3.17 -6.15
CA ASN A 267 20.61 1.93 -5.72
C ASN A 267 20.71 1.70 -4.21
N GLN A 268 21.84 2.01 -3.60
CA GLN A 268 22.00 1.97 -2.15
C GLN A 268 21.07 2.98 -1.45
N LYS A 269 20.97 4.21 -1.97
CA LYS A 269 20.01 5.19 -1.46
C LYS A 269 18.57 4.69 -1.60
N PHE A 270 18.22 4.15 -2.77
CA PHE A 270 16.90 3.58 -3.02
C PHE A 270 16.54 2.47 -2.01
N PHE A 271 17.44 1.52 -1.74
CA PHE A 271 17.18 0.48 -0.73
C PHE A 271 17.00 1.06 0.67
N LYS A 272 17.80 2.07 1.06
CA LYS A 272 17.63 2.76 2.34
C LYS A 272 16.27 3.45 2.44
N ASP A 273 15.83 4.11 1.39
CA ASP A 273 14.52 4.78 1.33
C ASP A 273 13.37 3.77 1.44
N ILE A 274 13.49 2.61 0.78
CA ILE A 274 12.50 1.51 0.91
C ILE A 274 12.48 0.96 2.32
N VAL A 275 13.64 0.66 2.91
CA VAL A 275 13.75 0.16 4.29
C VAL A 275 13.08 1.13 5.26
N LYS A 276 13.39 2.43 5.15
CA LYS A 276 12.77 3.47 5.97
C LYS A 276 11.25 3.46 5.85
N LYS A 277 10.70 3.33 4.64
CA LYS A 277 9.24 3.22 4.43
C LYS A 277 8.65 1.97 5.06
N VAL A 278 9.33 0.84 4.97
CA VAL A 278 8.90 -0.41 5.63
C VAL A 278 8.91 -0.24 7.15
N ASP A 279 9.96 0.37 7.72
CA ASP A 279 10.05 0.65 9.17
C ASP A 279 8.94 1.61 9.63
N GLN A 280 8.46 2.48 8.72
CA GLN A 280 7.26 3.33 8.88
C GLN A 280 5.94 2.58 8.64
N ASN A 281 5.95 1.24 8.62
CA ASN A 281 4.79 0.36 8.43
C ASN A 281 4.06 0.54 7.09
N GLN A 282 4.77 1.03 6.08
CA GLN A 282 4.26 1.13 4.72
C GLN A 282 4.56 -0.14 3.92
N GLN A 283 3.86 -0.28 2.79
CA GLN A 283 4.12 -1.28 1.76
C GLN A 283 4.49 -0.55 0.47
N PRO A 284 5.75 -0.14 0.33
CA PRO A 284 6.14 0.68 -0.80
C PRO A 284 6.01 -0.10 -2.11
N GLN A 285 5.49 0.59 -3.12
CA GLN A 285 5.41 0.09 -4.49
C GLN A 285 6.71 0.41 -5.23
N ILE A 286 7.28 -0.60 -5.86
CA ILE A 286 8.47 -0.48 -6.71
C ILE A 286 8.06 -0.71 -8.15
N VAL A 287 8.40 0.21 -9.05
CA VAL A 287 8.23 0.10 -10.50
C VAL A 287 9.61 -0.01 -11.14
N PHE A 288 9.79 -0.99 -12.03
CA PHE A 288 11.09 -1.27 -12.63
C PHE A 288 11.00 -1.85 -14.02
N THR A 289 12.13 -1.88 -14.73
CA THR A 289 12.31 -2.54 -16.02
C THR A 289 13.36 -3.64 -15.94
N GLY A 290 13.30 -4.61 -16.85
CA GLY A 290 14.40 -5.55 -17.07
C GLY A 290 15.63 -4.82 -17.62
N LYS A 291 16.83 -5.28 -17.23
CA LYS A 291 18.08 -4.75 -17.78
C LYS A 291 18.06 -4.84 -19.31
N ASP A 292 18.43 -3.74 -19.98
CA ASP A 292 18.48 -3.60 -21.44
C ASP A 292 17.12 -3.81 -22.16
N SER A 293 16.01 -3.92 -21.42
CA SER A 293 14.67 -4.22 -21.94
C SER A 293 13.71 -3.06 -21.71
N LYS A 294 13.71 -2.09 -22.63
CA LYS A 294 12.73 -0.98 -22.62
C LYS A 294 11.31 -1.54 -22.71
N PHE A 295 10.36 -0.87 -22.06
CA PHE A 295 8.94 -1.24 -22.03
C PHE A 295 8.59 -2.55 -21.32
N MET A 296 9.56 -3.42 -20.99
CA MET A 296 9.34 -4.55 -20.08
C MET A 296 9.24 -4.03 -18.64
N THR A 297 8.12 -3.37 -18.34
CA THR A 297 7.87 -2.69 -17.06
C THR A 297 7.07 -3.59 -16.14
N HIS A 298 7.46 -3.63 -14.87
CA HIS A 298 6.75 -4.35 -13.82
C HIS A 298 6.63 -3.50 -12.57
N ALA A 299 5.66 -3.84 -11.75
CA ALA A 299 5.45 -3.22 -10.46
C ALA A 299 5.17 -4.27 -9.39
N VAL A 300 5.80 -4.11 -8.25
CA VAL A 300 5.72 -5.03 -7.12
C VAL A 300 5.54 -4.28 -5.82
N LEU A 301 5.08 -5.00 -4.80
CA LEU A 301 5.00 -4.49 -3.43
C LEU A 301 6.17 -5.01 -2.60
N VAL A 302 6.69 -4.17 -1.71
CA VAL A 302 7.60 -4.63 -0.66
C VAL A 302 6.79 -4.94 0.59
N SER A 303 6.95 -6.16 1.10
CA SER A 303 6.28 -6.59 2.34
C SER A 303 7.09 -6.29 3.59
N HIS A 304 8.38 -6.63 3.56
CA HIS A 304 9.35 -6.42 4.63
C HIS A 304 10.77 -6.52 4.05
N TYR A 305 11.79 -6.46 4.90
CA TYR A 305 13.18 -6.74 4.52
C TYR A 305 13.84 -7.68 5.53
N GLU A 306 14.91 -8.32 5.10
CA GLU A 306 15.77 -9.17 5.91
C GLU A 306 17.21 -8.67 5.82
N LYS A 307 17.91 -8.59 6.95
CA LYS A 307 19.36 -8.41 6.97
C LYS A 307 20.03 -9.76 6.77
N GLN A 308 20.91 -9.85 5.78
CA GLN A 308 21.71 -11.04 5.53
C GLN A 308 22.93 -11.07 6.48
N SER A 309 23.62 -12.21 6.54
CA SER A 309 24.79 -12.41 7.41
C SER A 309 25.96 -11.46 7.10
N ASP A 310 26.08 -11.02 5.85
CA ASP A 310 27.07 -10.04 5.39
C ASP A 310 26.64 -8.57 5.64
N GLY A 311 25.51 -8.36 6.33
CA GLY A 311 24.94 -7.03 6.58
C GLY A 311 24.18 -6.44 5.39
N SER A 312 24.15 -7.11 4.24
CA SER A 312 23.37 -6.66 3.08
C SER A 312 21.86 -6.74 3.35
N THR A 313 21.10 -5.95 2.59
CA THR A 313 19.63 -5.88 2.73
C THR A 313 18.96 -6.64 1.60
N LYS A 314 18.09 -7.58 1.96
CA LYS A 314 17.22 -8.30 1.04
C LYS A 314 15.79 -7.78 1.21
N LEU A 315 15.22 -7.21 0.15
CA LEU A 315 13.84 -6.73 0.16
C LEU A 315 12.91 -7.89 -0.21
N CYS A 316 11.89 -8.13 0.61
CA CYS A 316 10.95 -9.23 0.41
C CYS A 316 9.78 -8.75 -0.43
N ILE A 317 9.78 -9.23 -1.66
CA ILE A 317 8.90 -8.78 -2.72
C ILE A 317 7.61 -9.59 -2.70
N ARG A 318 6.53 -8.89 -2.98
CA ARG A 318 5.25 -9.47 -3.33
C ARG A 318 4.99 -9.13 -4.78
N ASP A 319 5.03 -10.18 -5.60
CA ASP A 319 4.74 -10.10 -7.02
C ASP A 319 3.40 -10.77 -7.31
N ASN A 320 2.50 -9.99 -7.89
CA ASN A 320 1.12 -10.36 -8.13
C ASN A 320 0.95 -11.30 -9.34
N ASN A 321 2.04 -11.66 -10.04
CA ASN A 321 2.03 -12.68 -11.09
C ASN A 321 2.04 -14.11 -10.52
N TYR A 322 2.48 -14.31 -9.28
CA TYR A 322 2.60 -15.64 -8.69
C TYR A 322 1.40 -15.94 -7.79
N SER A 323 0.75 -17.10 -8.00
CA SER A 323 -0.33 -17.53 -7.10
C SER A 323 0.26 -17.99 -5.78
N ARG A 324 -0.33 -17.54 -4.69
CA ARG A 324 -0.02 -18.01 -3.33
C ARG A 324 -0.86 -19.22 -2.92
N THR A 325 -1.47 -19.94 -3.88
CA THR A 325 -2.27 -21.14 -3.63
C THR A 325 -1.47 -22.36 -3.18
N ARG A 326 -0.14 -22.36 -3.31
CA ARG A 326 0.72 -23.46 -2.85
C ARG A 326 1.71 -22.99 -1.79
N GLY A 327 1.35 -23.20 -0.52
CA GLY A 327 2.29 -23.35 0.58
C GLY A 327 2.24 -22.23 1.63
N PRO A 328 2.14 -22.59 2.92
CA PRO A 328 2.42 -21.67 4.01
C PRO A 328 3.95 -21.51 4.18
N LYS A 329 4.41 -20.32 4.62
CA LYS A 329 5.65 -20.08 5.38
C LYS A 329 7.02 -19.91 4.70
N VAL A 330 7.20 -19.85 3.38
CA VAL A 330 8.51 -19.37 2.86
C VAL A 330 8.51 -17.84 2.90
N LYS A 331 9.00 -17.28 4.02
CA LYS A 331 9.27 -15.84 4.14
C LYS A 331 10.17 -15.42 2.98
N CYS A 332 9.84 -14.31 2.33
CA CYS A 332 10.74 -13.66 1.37
C CYS A 332 11.11 -14.49 0.13
N ARG A 333 10.19 -15.32 -0.40
CA ARG A 333 10.42 -16.15 -1.60
C ARG A 333 10.88 -15.30 -2.79
N GLU A 334 10.08 -14.33 -3.19
CA GLU A 334 10.48 -13.33 -4.16
C GLU A 334 11.25 -12.23 -3.44
N ASN A 335 12.41 -11.84 -3.95
CA ASN A 335 13.24 -10.85 -3.28
C ASN A 335 14.08 -10.01 -4.25
N MET A 336 14.47 -8.82 -3.79
CA MET A 336 15.44 -7.96 -4.46
C MET A 336 16.67 -7.75 -3.58
N THR A 337 17.85 -7.79 -4.20
CA THR A 337 19.15 -7.57 -3.56
C THR A 337 20.01 -6.62 -4.39
N ILE A 338 20.98 -5.96 -3.75
CA ILE A 338 22.02 -5.21 -4.45
C ILE A 338 23.25 -6.12 -4.59
N ASN A 339 23.71 -6.33 -5.82
CA ASN A 339 24.92 -7.08 -6.14
C ASN A 339 26.18 -6.28 -5.73
N ALA A 340 27.35 -6.93 -5.69
CA ALA A 340 28.62 -6.28 -5.31
C ALA A 340 28.99 -5.08 -6.21
N ASP A 341 28.68 -5.18 -7.51
CA ASP A 341 28.86 -4.13 -8.50
C ASP A 341 27.87 -2.96 -8.36
N GLY A 342 26.85 -3.10 -7.50
CA GLY A 342 25.81 -2.11 -7.25
C GLY A 342 24.58 -2.24 -8.13
N SER A 343 24.52 -3.20 -9.05
CA SER A 343 23.30 -3.54 -9.78
C SER A 343 22.25 -4.13 -8.85
N VAL A 344 20.97 -3.99 -9.20
CA VAL A 344 19.87 -4.59 -8.42
C VAL A 344 19.39 -5.83 -9.14
N ARG A 345 19.33 -6.94 -8.41
CA ARG A 345 18.80 -8.21 -8.91
C ARG A 345 17.44 -8.49 -8.30
N TYR A 346 16.47 -8.83 -9.13
CA TYR A 346 15.20 -9.41 -8.72
C TYR A 346 15.21 -10.92 -8.96
N SER A 347 14.85 -11.71 -7.94
CA SER A 347 14.94 -13.17 -7.99
C SER A 347 14.20 -13.81 -9.17
N ALA A 348 13.14 -13.16 -9.68
CA ALA A 348 12.37 -13.67 -10.81
C ALA A 348 12.86 -13.21 -12.18
N TRP A 349 13.50 -12.04 -12.29
CA TRP A 349 13.85 -11.42 -13.58
C TRP A 349 15.36 -11.25 -13.81
N GLY A 350 16.19 -11.54 -12.81
CA GLY A 350 17.62 -11.24 -12.86
C GLY A 350 17.90 -9.77 -12.64
N ASP A 351 18.88 -9.22 -13.34
CA ASP A 351 19.31 -7.83 -13.15
C ASP A 351 18.28 -6.85 -13.71
N LEU A 352 18.08 -5.76 -12.98
CA LEU A 352 17.11 -4.72 -13.31
C LEU A 352 17.78 -3.53 -14.00
N GLY A 353 17.00 -2.87 -14.86
CA GLY A 353 17.34 -1.61 -15.49
C GLY A 353 16.90 -0.42 -14.65
N GLY A 354 15.91 0.31 -15.14
CA GLY A 354 15.26 1.39 -14.41
C GLY A 354 14.52 0.85 -13.17
N LEU A 355 14.63 1.56 -12.05
CA LEU A 355 14.05 1.15 -10.77
C LEU A 355 13.58 2.40 -10.02
N ASN A 356 12.34 2.46 -9.55
CA ASN A 356 11.79 3.63 -8.86
C ASN A 356 10.74 3.24 -7.82
N VAL A 357 10.56 4.09 -6.82
CA VAL A 357 9.33 4.06 -6.01
C VAL A 357 8.20 4.61 -6.89
N ALA A 358 7.02 3.99 -6.82
CA ALA A 358 5.86 4.51 -7.54
C ALA A 358 5.58 5.97 -7.15
N HIS A 359 5.34 6.83 -8.14
CA HIS A 359 5.23 8.28 -7.91
C HIS A 359 4.05 8.67 -7.00
N ASN A 360 3.01 7.84 -6.94
CA ASN A 360 1.83 8.04 -6.10
C ASN A 360 2.04 7.58 -4.66
N GLU A 361 3.15 6.92 -4.32
CA GLU A 361 3.36 6.31 -3.01
C GLU A 361 3.30 7.35 -1.87
N ASN A 362 3.98 8.50 -2.01
CA ASN A 362 3.97 9.54 -0.97
C ASN A 362 2.62 10.26 -0.87
N PRO A 363 2.01 10.76 -1.97
CA PRO A 363 0.69 11.39 -1.92
C PRO A 363 -0.40 10.45 -1.37
N ASP A 364 -0.46 9.20 -1.83
CA ASP A 364 -1.45 8.23 -1.33
C ASP A 364 -1.23 7.97 0.16
N SER A 365 0.01 7.74 0.60
CA SER A 365 0.31 7.50 2.02
C SER A 365 -0.04 8.70 2.91
N LEU A 366 0.14 9.93 2.42
CA LEU A 366 -0.24 11.14 3.16
C LEU A 366 -1.76 11.26 3.32
N THR A 367 -2.53 11.06 2.25
CA THR A 367 -4.00 11.09 2.30
C THR A 367 -4.53 9.99 3.23
N GLN A 368 -3.99 8.78 3.09
CA GLN A 368 -4.32 7.65 3.96
C GLN A 368 -4.03 7.95 5.42
N PHE A 369 -2.86 8.53 5.72
CA PHE A 369 -2.49 8.95 7.07
C PHE A 369 -3.52 9.94 7.65
N LYS A 370 -3.88 10.98 6.89
CA LYS A 370 -4.85 11.99 7.34
C LYS A 370 -6.21 11.37 7.65
N ASN A 371 -6.74 10.57 6.73
CA ASN A 371 -8.06 9.95 6.89
C ASN A 371 -8.08 8.92 8.04
N LEU A 372 -7.00 8.13 8.18
CA LEU A 372 -6.85 7.20 9.30
C LEU A 372 -6.71 7.93 10.63
N LYS A 373 -5.97 9.03 10.68
CA LYS A 373 -5.80 9.84 11.88
C LYS A 373 -7.12 10.47 12.31
N GLU A 374 -7.86 11.05 11.38
CA GLU A 374 -9.20 11.60 11.64
C GLU A 374 -10.14 10.53 12.19
N ARG A 375 -10.23 9.38 11.49
CA ARG A 375 -11.05 8.25 11.93
C ARG A 375 -10.65 7.74 13.31
N CYS A 376 -9.35 7.56 13.56
CA CYS A 376 -8.85 7.10 14.86
C CYS A 376 -9.24 8.09 15.95
N ASN A 377 -9.01 9.40 15.71
CA ASN A 377 -9.34 10.42 16.68
C ASN A 377 -10.82 10.43 17.04
N LYS A 378 -11.70 10.25 16.04
CA LYS A 378 -13.14 10.15 16.24
C LYS A 378 -13.53 8.89 17.02
N GLU A 379 -13.07 7.72 16.60
CA GLU A 379 -13.42 6.43 17.24
C GLU A 379 -12.87 6.30 18.65
N LYS A 380 -11.71 6.90 18.94
CA LYS A 380 -11.05 6.86 20.26
C LYS A 380 -11.37 8.04 21.16
N GLY A 381 -12.14 9.03 20.69
CA GLY A 381 -12.42 10.24 21.48
C GLY A 381 -11.16 11.08 21.75
N CYS A 382 -10.24 11.12 20.79
CA CYS A 382 -8.99 11.89 20.84
C CYS A 382 -9.07 13.24 20.13
N SER A 383 -10.23 13.58 19.55
CA SER A 383 -10.51 14.92 19.03
C SER A 383 -10.77 15.87 20.21
N LYS A 384 -9.72 16.54 20.70
CA LYS A 384 -9.83 17.64 21.67
C LYS A 384 -9.23 18.91 21.08
#